data_AF-A0A0B2QQW4-F1
#
_entry.id   AF-A0A0B2QQW4-F1
#
_cell.length_a   1.000
_cell.length_b   1.000
_cell.length_c   1.000
_cell.angle_alpha   90.00
_cell.angle_beta   90.00
_cell.angle_gamma   90.00
#
_symmetry.space_group_name_H-M   'P 1'
#
loop_
_entity.id
_entity.type
_entity.pdbx_description
1 polymer ?
#
loop_
_entity_poly.entity_id
_entity_poly.type
_entity_poly.pdbx_seq_one_letter_code
_entity_poly.pdbx_strand_id
1 'polypeptide(L)' 'FHERAKHLEINYHFVHNKIQEGVLRLLPISSKEQLADFFTKALPPPSFVPSIFKLGMIDIYHAPA' A
#
# COMPACT_ATOMS: atom_id res chain seq x y z
N PHE A 1 -12.54 -3.85 22.96
CA PHE A 1 -13.30 -3.41 21.77
C PHE A 1 -13.19 -1.90 21.52
N HIS A 2 -13.24 -1.05 22.56
CA HIS A 2 -13.21 0.41 22.40
C HIS A 2 -11.87 0.98 21.88
N GLU A 3 -10.72 0.38 22.22
CA GLU A 3 -9.42 0.92 21.81
C GLU A 3 -9.15 0.85 20.30
N ARG A 4 -9.54 -0.24 19.63
CA ARG A 4 -9.37 -0.37 18.17
C ARG A 4 -10.24 0.63 17.41
N ALA A 5 -11.47 0.88 17.90
CA ALA A 5 -12.36 1.88 17.34
C ALA A 5 -11.78 3.30 17.52
N LYS A 6 -11.24 3.59 18.71
CA LYS A 6 -10.57 4.86 19.01
C LYS A 6 -9.38 5.13 18.10
N HIS A 7 -8.53 4.12 17.84
CA HIS A 7 -7.41 4.28 16.92
C HIS A 7 -7.84 4.55 15.47
N LEU A 8 -8.91 3.88 15.01
CA LEU A 8 -9.46 4.14 13.68
C LEU A 8 -10.01 5.56 13.56
N GLU A 9 -10.75 6.01 14.56
CA GLU A 9 -11.32 7.35 14.64
C GLU A 9 -10.23 8.43 14.61
N ILE A 10 -9.18 8.29 15.42
CA ILE A 10 -8.04 9.22 15.45
C ILE A 10 -7.35 9.28 14.09
N ASN A 11 -7.04 8.13 13.48
CA ASN A 11 -6.35 8.08 12.20
C ASN A 11 -7.20 8.68 11.08
N TYR A 12 -8.51 8.41 11.08
CA TYR A 12 -9.44 8.98 10.11
C TYR A 12 -9.47 10.51 10.21
N HIS A 13 -9.68 11.07 11.40
CA HIS A 13 -9.74 12.52 11.59
C HIS A 13 -8.42 13.20 11.25
N PHE A 14 -7.29 12.59 11.61
CA PHE A 14 -5.98 13.10 11.24
C PHE A 14 -5.81 13.22 9.73
N VAL A 15 -6.06 12.14 8.98
CA VAL A 15 -5.93 12.13 7.51
C VAL A 15 -6.93 13.08 6.87
N HIS A 16 -8.19 13.09 7.34
CA HIS A 16 -9.22 13.98 6.82
C HIS A 16 -8.84 15.46 7.00
N ASN A 17 -8.35 15.85 8.18
CA ASN A 17 -7.93 17.23 8.44
C ASN A 17 -6.76 17.63 7.53
N LYS A 18 -5.78 16.74 7.31
CA LYS A 18 -4.65 17.00 6.40
C LYS A 18 -5.08 17.16 4.95
N ILE A 19 -6.16 16.50 4.53
CA ILE A 19 -6.76 16.71 3.21
C ILE A 19 -7.47 18.07 3.14
N GLN A 20 -8.25 18.45 4.16
CA GLN A 20 -8.94 19.74 4.20
C GLN A 20 -7.97 20.93 4.27
N GLU A 21 -6.86 20.79 4.98
CA GLU A 21 -5.76 21.76 5.02
C GLU A 21 -4.99 21.85 3.69
N GLY A 22 -5.26 20.97 2.72
CA GLY A 22 -4.58 20.92 1.43
C GLY A 22 -3.16 20.35 1.48
N VAL A 23 -2.72 19.82 2.63
CA VAL A 23 -1.40 19.17 2.82
C VAL A 23 -1.34 17.83 2.10
N LEU A 24 -2.47 17.11 2.05
CA LEU A 24 -2.59 15.84 1.34
C LEU A 24 -3.61 15.92 0.21
N ARG A 25 -3.31 15.28 -0.91
CA ARG A 25 -4.25 15.05 -2.00
C ARG A 25 -4.39 13.54 -2.22
N LEU A 26 -5.63 13.05 -2.16
CA LEU A 26 -5.92 11.67 -2.51
C LEU A 26 -5.99 11.53 -4.02
N LEU A 27 -5.21 10.58 -4.55
CA LEU A 27 -5.24 10.19 -5.96
C LEU A 27 -5.75 8.75 -6.04
N PRO A 28 -6.77 8.45 -6.85
CA PRO A 28 -7.23 7.09 -7.03
C PRO A 28 -6.14 6.27 -7.74
N ILE A 29 -5.83 5.10 -7.20
CA ILE A 29 -4.91 4.12 -7.79
C ILE A 29 -5.69 2.83 -8.00
N SER A 30 -5.55 2.21 -9.17
CA SER A 30 -6.19 0.93 -9.42
C SER A 30 -5.58 -0.15 -8.52
N SER A 31 -6.36 -1.16 -8.11
CA SER A 31 -5.82 -2.24 -7.26
C SER A 31 -4.63 -2.97 -7.89
N LYS A 32 -4.55 -3.00 -9.23
CA LYS A 32 -3.43 -3.58 -9.98
C LYS A 32 -2.14 -2.75 -9.90
N GLU A 33 -2.26 -1.47 -9.52
CA GLU A 33 -1.16 -0.51 -9.43
C GLU A 33 -0.83 -0.13 -7.99
N GLN A 34 -1.63 -0.58 -7.02
CA GLN A 34 -1.42 -0.31 -5.61
C GLN A 34 -0.29 -1.17 -5.03
N LEU A 35 0.96 -0.76 -5.25
CA LEU A 35 2.16 -1.48 -4.76
C LEU A 35 2.18 -1.67 -3.23
N ALA A 36 1.52 -0.80 -2.47
CA ALA A 36 1.39 -0.95 -1.02
C ALA A 36 0.71 -2.26 -0.60
N ASP A 37 -0.14 -2.84 -1.46
CA ASP A 37 -0.80 -4.12 -1.18
C ASP A 37 0.20 -5.26 -1.04
N PHE A 38 1.34 -5.19 -1.75
CA PHE A 38 2.42 -6.17 -1.63
C PHE A 38 2.98 -6.26 -0.20
N PHE A 39 3.06 -5.13 0.51
CA PHE A 39 3.64 -5.06 1.85
C PHE A 39 2.60 -5.28 2.97
N THR A 40 1.32 -5.15 2.66
CA THR A 40 0.24 -5.12 3.67
C THR A 40 -0.71 -6.31 3.58
N LYS A 41 -0.68 -7.06 2.47
CA LYS A 41 -1.59 -8.18 2.21
C LYS A 41 -0.81 -9.40 1.71
N ALA A 42 -1.33 -10.58 2.04
CA ALA A 42 -0.93 -11.81 1.36
C ALA A 42 -1.61 -11.84 -0.02
N LEU A 43 -0.86 -11.51 -1.08
CA LEU A 43 -1.37 -11.50 -2.45
C LEU A 43 -1.24 -12.89 -3.10
N PRO A 44 -2.23 -13.35 -3.89
CA PRO A 44 -2.10 -14.58 -4.65
C PRO A 44 -1.09 -14.39 -5.81
N PRO A 45 -0.50 -15.48 -6.32
CA PRO A 45 0.55 -15.41 -7.34
C PRO A 45 0.26 -14.51 -8.55
N PRO A 46 -0.97 -14.47 -9.12
CA PRO A 46 -1.28 -13.61 -10.26
C PRO A 46 -1.12 -12.10 -9.97
N SER A 47 -1.35 -11.68 -8.72
CA SER A 47 -1.21 -10.28 -8.29
C SER A 47 0.18 -9.98 -7.72
N PHE A 48 0.87 -11.02 -7.24
CA PHE A 48 2.20 -10.91 -6.64
C PHE A 48 3.30 -10.72 -7.69
N VAL A 49 3.30 -11.51 -8.77
CA VAL A 49 4.34 -11.48 -9.80
C VAL A 49 4.50 -10.10 -10.46
N PRO A 50 3.43 -9.39 -10.88
CA PRO A 50 3.57 -8.03 -11.42
C PRO A 50 4.18 -7.04 -10.42
N SER A 51 3.96 -7.24 -9.12
CA SER A 51 4.51 -6.39 -8.07
C SER A 51 6.02 -6.56 -7.92
N ILE A 52 6.54 -7.79 -8.06
CA ILE A 52 7.99 -8.07 -8.08
C ILE A 52 8.67 -7.29 -9.20
N PHE A 53 8.10 -7.34 -10.42
CA PHE A 53 8.64 -6.61 -11.57
C PHE A 53 8.59 -5.09 -11.36
N LYS A 54 7.47 -4.55 -10.87
CA LYS A 54 7.33 -3.11 -10.61
C LYS A 54 8.27 -2.61 -9.51
N LEU A 55 8.59 -3.45 -8.53
CA LEU A 55 9.54 -3.14 -7.46
C LEU A 55 11.00 -3.26 -7.90
N GLY A 56 11.28 -3.77 -9.11
CA GLY A 56 12.64 -3.98 -9.59
C GLY A 56 13.42 -5.01 -8.78
N MET A 57 12.72 -6.00 -8.21
CA MET A 57 13.36 -7.05 -7.42
C MET A 57 14.27 -7.90 -8.32
N ILE A 58 15.45 -8.20 -7.80
CA ILE A 58 16.46 -9.02 -8.49
C ILE A 58 16.48 -10.40 -7.81
N ASP A 59 16.46 -11.46 -8.62
CA ASP A 59 16.72 -12.80 -8.13
C ASP A 59 18.21 -12.95 -7.83
N ILE A 60 18.56 -13.03 -6.55
CA ILE A 60 19.95 -13.19 -6.09
C ILE A 60 20.45 -14.64 -6.19
N TYR A 61 19.57 -15.60 -6.49
CA TYR A 61 19.91 -17.01 -6.66
C TYR A 61 20.12 -17.38 -8.12
N HIS A 62 19.62 -16.57 -9.06
CA HIS A 62 19.96 -16.66 -10.48
C HIS A 62 20.98 -15.57 -10.82
N ALA A 63 22.27 -15.94 -10.85
CA ALA A 63 23.29 -15.06 -11.40
C ALA A 63 22.96 -14.73 -12.87
N PRO A 64 22.99 -13.46 -13.29
CA PRO A 64 22.91 -13.14 -14.71
C PRO A 64 24.12 -13.79 -15.42
N ALA A 65 23.85 -14.45 -16.54
CA ALA A 65 24.90 -14.98 -17.41
C ALA A 65 25.78 -13.86 -17.99
#